data_AF-A0A5C4NBR7-F1
#
_entry.id   AF-A0A5C4NBR7-F1
#
_cell.length_a   1.000
_cell.length_b   1.000
_cell.length_c   1.000
_cell.angle_alpha   90.00
_cell.angle_beta   90.00
_cell.angle_gamma   90.00
#
_symmetry.space_group_name_H-M   'P 1'
#
loop_
_entity.id
_entity.type
_entity.pdbx_description
1 polymer ?
#
loop_
_entity_poly.entity_id
_entity_poly.type
_entity_poly.pdbx_seq_one_letter_code
_entity_poly.pdbx_strand_id
1 'polypeptide(L)' 'MDAFHRRFLTHATISTRFGEHRNTILARLKVAGVAPFRPGRQDYGAIYLRQDVEALYARNGR' A
#
# COMPACT_ATOMS: atom_id res chain seq x y z
N MET A 1 3.81 -12.28 11.10
CA MET A 1 2.80 -11.36 10.56
C MET A 1 2.14 -10.67 11.74
N ASP A 2 2.65 -9.50 12.09
CA ASP A 2 2.25 -8.75 13.29
C ASP A 2 0.87 -8.13 13.13
N ALA A 3 0.21 -7.79 14.25
CA ALA A 3 -1.12 -7.18 14.25
C ALA A 3 -1.20 -5.92 13.37
N PHE A 4 -0.12 -5.15 13.28
CA PHE A 4 -0.02 -3.99 12.39
C PHE A 4 -0.18 -4.37 10.92
N HIS A 5 0.55 -5.39 10.45
CA HIS A 5 0.55 -5.82 9.04
C HIS A 5 -0.72 -6.55 8.60
N ARG A 6 -1.62 -6.87 9.54
CA ARG A 6 -2.97 -7.33 9.23
C ARG A 6 -3.85 -6.22 8.66
N ARG A 7 -3.62 -4.97 9.06
CA ARG A 7 -4.43 -3.82 8.63
C ARG A 7 -3.66 -2.83 7.76
N PHE A 8 -2.36 -2.71 7.95
CA PHE A 8 -1.53 -1.69 7.32
C PHE A 8 -0.35 -2.29 6.58
N LEU A 9 0.03 -1.68 5.46
CA LEU A 9 1.24 -2.03 4.72
C LEU A 9 2.14 -0.81 4.58
N THR A 10 3.46 -1.03 4.66
CA THR A 10 4.48 -0.03 4.32
C THR A 10 5.06 -0.32 2.94
N HIS A 11 5.80 0.60 2.32
CA HIS A 11 6.47 0.34 1.03
C HIS A 11 7.33 -0.92 1.04
N ALA A 12 8.09 -1.15 2.11
CA ALA A 12 8.93 -2.34 2.24
C ALA A 12 8.09 -3.62 2.27
N THR A 13 6.97 -3.62 2.99
CA THR A 13 6.06 -4.76 3.03
C THR A 13 5.37 -4.99 1.68
N ILE A 14 4.96 -3.93 0.97
CA ILE A 14 4.36 -4.04 -0.37
C ILE A 14 5.39 -4.61 -1.35
N SER A 15 6.62 -4.10 -1.34
CA SER A 15 7.71 -4.58 -2.19
C SER A 15 8.02 -6.05 -1.94
N THR A 16 8.16 -6.46 -0.67
CA THR A 16 8.39 -7.86 -0.30
C THR A 16 7.22 -8.77 -0.70
N ARG A 17 5.98 -8.29 -0.56
CA ARG A 17 4.77 -9.09 -0.80
C ARG A 17 4.43 -9.26 -2.28
N PHE A 18 4.63 -8.22 -3.09
CA PHE A 18 4.25 -8.21 -4.50
C PHE A 18 5.45 -8.25 -5.46
N GLY A 19 6.68 -8.25 -4.94
CA GLY A 19 7.91 -8.35 -5.74
C GLY A 19 8.21 -7.12 -6.59
N GLU A 20 7.58 -5.98 -6.31
CA GLU A 20 7.73 -4.77 -7.12
C GLU A 20 8.73 -3.77 -6.53
N HIS A 21 9.39 -3.02 -7.43
CA HIS A 21 10.27 -1.93 -7.05
C HIS A 21 9.47 -0.73 -6.52
N ARG A 22 10.07 0.05 -5.60
CA ARG A 22 9.43 1.19 -4.93
C ARG A 22 8.78 2.19 -5.90
N ASN A 23 9.44 2.52 -7.00
CA ASN A 23 8.92 3.48 -7.97
C ASN A 23 7.68 2.95 -8.70
N THR A 24 7.65 1.66 -9.02
CA THR A 24 6.48 1.00 -9.61
C THR A 24 5.29 1.02 -8.64
N ILE A 25 5.54 0.69 -7.38
CA ILE A 25 4.53 0.75 -6.31
C ILE A 25 3.94 2.16 -6.21
N LEU A 26 4.78 3.19 -6.13
CA LEU A 26 4.35 4.59 -6.05
C LEU A 26 3.52 5.01 -7.26
N ALA A 27 3.94 4.63 -8.47
CA ALA A 27 3.21 4.93 -9.70
C ALA A 27 1.83 4.27 -9.69
N ARG A 28 1.74 2.98 -9.33
CA ARG A 28 0.46 2.25 -9.26
C ARG A 28 -0.48 2.84 -8.22
N LEU A 29 0.03 3.13 -7.02
CA LEU A 29 -0.75 3.75 -5.95
C LEU A 29 -1.32 5.11 -6.39
N LYS A 30 -0.50 5.93 -7.06
CA LYS A 30 -0.92 7.23 -7.61
C LYS A 30 -2.02 7.07 -8.67
N VAL A 31 -1.83 6.17 -9.64
CA VAL A 31 -2.82 5.92 -10.71
C VAL A 31 -4.15 5.41 -10.13
N ALA A 32 -4.09 4.60 -9.09
CA ALA A 32 -5.27 4.05 -8.43
C ALA A 32 -5.92 4.99 -7.41
N GLY A 33 -5.36 6.17 -7.17
CA GLY A 33 -5.86 7.10 -6.15
C GLY A 33 -5.71 6.60 -4.71
N VAL A 34 -4.84 5.62 -4.48
CA VAL A 34 -4.59 5.07 -3.13
C VAL A 34 -3.64 5.99 -2.39
N ALA A 35 -4.18 6.75 -1.45
CA ALA A 35 -3.42 7.66 -0.60
C ALA A 35 -2.89 6.96 0.66
N PRO A 36 -1.81 7.47 1.28
CA PRO A 36 -1.41 7.04 2.62
C PRO A 36 -2.51 7.25 3.65
N PHE A 37 -2.53 6.40 4.67
CA PHE A 37 -3.45 6.47 5.79
C PHE A 37 -3.15 7.70 6.65
N ARG A 38 -4.11 8.64 6.69
CA ARG A 38 -3.98 9.92 7.41
C ARG A 38 -5.21 10.21 8.28
N PRO A 39 -5.38 9.54 9.43
CA PRO A 39 -6.51 9.79 10.31
C PRO A 39 -6.36 11.17 10.95
N GLY A 40 -7.44 11.95 10.98
CA GLY A 40 -7.45 13.25 11.67
C GLY A 40 -6.39 14.25 11.18
N ARG A 41 -6.00 14.20 9.89
CA ARG A 41 -4.92 14.99 9.26
C ARG A 41 -3.49 14.65 9.72
N GLN A 42 -3.30 13.64 10.56
CA GLN A 42 -1.97 13.24 10.98
C GLN A 42 -1.28 12.43 9.87
N ASP A 43 -0.01 12.76 9.61
CA ASP A 43 0.82 12.08 8.62
C ASP A 43 1.78 11.11 9.32
N TYR A 44 1.60 9.82 9.07
CA TYR A 44 2.47 8.76 9.60
C TYR A 44 3.45 8.26 8.53
N GLY A 45 3.58 8.99 7.42
CA GLY A 45 4.40 8.59 6.28
C GLY A 45 3.73 7.54 5.40
N ALA A 46 4.55 6.67 4.80
CA ALA A 46 4.14 5.72 3.78
C ALA A 46 3.46 4.46 4.35
N ILE A 47 2.35 4.65 5.07
CA ILE A 47 1.49 3.60 5.61
C ILE A 47 0.19 3.60 4.81
N TYR A 48 -0.23 2.43 4.35
CA TYR A 48 -1.42 2.26 3.52
C TYR A 48 -2.35 1.23 4.14
N LEU A 49 -3.66 1.38 3.91
CA LEU A 49 -4.61 0.34 4.29
C LEU A 49 -4.37 -0.90 3.41
N ARG A 50 -4.24 -2.05 4.06
CA ARG A 50 -3.98 -3.31 3.38
C ARG A 50 -5.04 -3.65 2.34
N GLN A 51 -6.31 -3.46 2.69
CA GLN A 51 -7.44 -3.74 1.80
C GLN A 51 -7.35 -2.96 0.48
N ASP A 52 -6.95 -1.68 0.53
CA ASP A 52 -6.89 -0.82 -0.66
C ASP A 52 -5.74 -1.25 -1.57
N VAL A 53 -4.61 -1.63 -0.98
CA VAL A 53 -3.46 -2.17 -1.70
C VAL A 53 -3.78 -3.54 -2.29
N GLU A 54 -4.39 -4.44 -1.53
CA GLU A 54 -4.77 -5.77 -2.06
C GLU A 54 -5.80 -5.64 -3.19
N ALA A 55 -6.77 -4.73 -3.09
CA ALA A 55 -7.72 -4.43 -4.17
C ALA A 55 -7.02 -3.89 -5.42
N LEU A 56 -5.99 -3.04 -5.27
CA LEU A 56 -5.16 -2.57 -6.38
C LEU A 56 -4.50 -3.72 -7.15
N TYR A 57 -3.92 -4.69 -6.44
CA TYR A 57 -3.25 -5.83 -7.09
C TYR A 57 -4.23 -6.87 -7.63
N ALA A 58 -5.40 -7.04 -7.00
CA ALA A 58 -6.46 -7.92 -7.52
C ALA A 58 -7.04 -7.42 -8.86
N ARG A 59 -7.14 -6.09 -9.05
CA ARG A 59 -7.68 -5.48 -10.29
C ARG A 59 -6.69 -5.50 -11.46
N ASN A 60 -5.40 -5.68 -11.17
CA ASN A 60 -4.31 -5.68 -12.16
C ASN A 60 -3.80 -7.08 -12.51
N GLY A 61 -4.42 -8.15 -11.97
CA GLY A 61 -4.15 -9.52 -12.36
C GLY A 61 -4.76 -9.84 -13.72
N ARG A 62 -3.98 -9.62 -14.79
CA ARG A 62 -4.18 -10.20 -16.12
C ARG A 62 -2.89 -10.89 -16.54
#